data_AF-A0A2E5ZPM0-F1
#
_entry.id   AF-A0A2E5ZPM0-F1
#
_cell.length_a   1.000
_cell.length_b   1.000
_cell.length_c   1.000
_cell.angle_alpha   90.00
_cell.angle_beta   90.00
_cell.angle_gamma   90.00
#
_symmetry.space_group_name_H-M   'P 1'
#
loop_
_entity.id
_entity.type
_entity.pdbx_description
1 polymer ?
#
loop_
_entity_poly.entity_id
_entity_poly.type
_entity_poly.pdbx_seq_one_letter_code
_entity_poly.pdbx_strand_id
1 'polypeptide(L)'
;MKTILSLSAILITLTLTAQYNTATWYLNSTSGTGIQSETNTASGDYSLATGYENIASGNYSTAMGIGATASGLRSFAVGDNANSTAEESFSFGESVTASGNNSITLGQFSEASGVLSVAIGSQLTSSAQSSNAFGYGTTASGDYSTAIGRETTASGFASTAMGSGTAASGIYSTAMGHSTEAIGRWSTAMGQGSVASGERSTVMGDATTASGIMSTAMGSETTASGASSTAMGDATTASGNSSTAIGRLTTASGTFSTASGYSTTASGYGSTAMGENTQAIGDNSTSMGHHTKASGDRSTAMGSFTIASGDVSTAIGYETTSIGDYSTAMGVLTTAEDYFSLAIGVHNKTDESPNPNSFSYQNTAFVIGNGGYDSEGNYDGHLSNAFEVLFDGTTTIAGDLNLNSDARLKANIISLGSTLAKLLQIDGKTYTMKKDENKKQKIGVLAQDIEKVFPE
;
A
#
# COMPACT_ATOMS: atom_id res chain seq x y z
N MET A 1 -7.77 -97.48 5.81
CA MET A 1 -6.42 -97.41 5.21
C MET A 1 -6.51 -96.76 3.84
N LYS A 2 -5.73 -95.68 3.66
CA LYS A 2 -5.22 -95.11 2.40
C LYS A 2 -6.24 -94.71 1.31
N THR A 3 -6.65 -93.45 1.36
CA THR A 3 -6.95 -92.66 0.16
C THR A 3 -5.61 -92.14 -0.37
N ILE A 4 -5.19 -92.62 -1.55
CA ILE A 4 -4.10 -92.06 -2.36
C ILE A 4 -4.78 -91.42 -3.55
N LEU A 5 -4.65 -90.10 -3.71
CA LEU A 5 -4.98 -89.39 -4.95
C LEU A 5 -3.89 -88.35 -5.23
N SER A 6 -2.97 -88.78 -6.11
CA SER A 6 -2.31 -88.03 -7.18
C SER A 6 -1.76 -86.63 -6.86
N LEU A 7 -0.46 -86.56 -6.57
CA LEU A 7 0.35 -85.36 -6.75
C LEU A 7 0.73 -85.25 -8.24
N SER A 8 0.05 -84.38 -8.99
CA SER A 8 0.46 -84.03 -10.36
C SER A 8 1.71 -83.15 -10.30
N ALA A 9 2.84 -83.72 -10.71
CA ALA A 9 4.10 -83.00 -10.87
C ALA A 9 3.94 -81.87 -11.91
N ILE A 10 4.17 -80.64 -11.48
CA ILE A 10 4.24 -79.46 -12.35
C ILE A 10 5.58 -79.51 -13.08
N LEU A 11 5.54 -79.73 -14.38
CA LEU A 11 6.71 -79.74 -15.26
C LEU A 11 7.07 -78.29 -15.62
N ILE A 12 7.98 -77.67 -14.88
CA ILE A 12 8.58 -76.38 -15.28
C ILE A 12 9.61 -76.68 -16.37
N THR A 13 9.35 -76.24 -17.60
CA THR A 13 10.32 -76.33 -18.70
C THR A 13 11.25 -75.12 -18.64
N LEU A 14 12.49 -75.33 -18.20
CA LEU A 14 13.54 -74.31 -18.15
C LEU A 14 14.37 -74.38 -19.44
N THR A 15 14.33 -73.35 -20.29
CA THR A 15 15.25 -73.23 -21.44
C THR A 15 16.35 -72.24 -21.09
N LEU A 16 17.57 -72.76 -20.86
CA LEU A 16 18.77 -71.94 -20.69
C LEU A 16 19.45 -71.78 -22.06
N THR A 17 19.44 -70.58 -22.63
CA THR A 17 20.39 -70.19 -23.68
C THR A 17 21.42 -69.25 -23.06
N ALA A 18 22.56 -69.81 -22.66
CA ALA A 18 23.69 -69.04 -22.17
C ALA A 18 24.59 -68.62 -23.34
N GLN A 19 24.44 -67.37 -23.80
CA GLN A 19 25.52 -66.60 -24.40
C GLN A 19 25.39 -65.14 -23.94
N TYR A 20 26.34 -64.72 -23.10
CA TYR A 20 26.56 -63.35 -22.59
C TYR A 20 25.41 -62.70 -21.79
N ASN A 21 25.51 -62.78 -20.46
CA ASN A 21 24.90 -61.92 -19.41
C ASN A 21 23.41 -61.54 -19.42
N THR A 22 22.58 -61.95 -20.37
CA THR A 22 21.13 -61.72 -20.35
C THR A 22 20.40 -63.03 -20.07
N ALA A 23 19.94 -63.23 -18.83
CA ALA A 23 18.93 -64.25 -18.54
C ALA A 23 17.55 -63.62 -18.74
N THR A 24 16.92 -63.86 -19.89
CA THR A 24 15.51 -63.54 -20.10
C THR A 24 14.65 -64.58 -19.37
N TRP A 25 13.95 -64.16 -18.31
CA TRP A 25 13.05 -65.01 -17.53
C TRP A 25 11.62 -64.92 -18.09
N TYR A 26 11.12 -66.02 -18.64
CA TYR A 26 9.73 -66.12 -19.11
C TYR A 26 8.86 -66.73 -17.99
N LEU A 27 7.96 -65.93 -17.40
CA LEU A 27 6.89 -66.43 -16.54
C LEU A 27 5.66 -66.69 -17.41
N ASN A 28 5.45 -67.94 -17.82
CA ASN A 28 4.28 -68.33 -18.62
C ASN A 28 3.16 -68.84 -17.70
N SER A 29 2.03 -68.14 -17.64
CA SER A 29 0.83 -68.61 -16.93
C SER A 29 -0.15 -69.24 -17.95
N THR A 30 -0.33 -70.55 -17.87
CA THR A 30 -1.15 -71.34 -18.82
C THR A 30 -2.63 -71.42 -18.47
N SER A 31 -3.21 -70.40 -17.81
CA SER A 31 -4.66 -70.39 -17.57
C SER A 31 -5.25 -68.99 -17.54
N GLY A 32 -5.85 -68.57 -18.66
CA GLY A 32 -6.95 -67.59 -18.70
C GLY A 32 -6.61 -66.14 -18.34
N THR A 33 -6.60 -65.27 -19.35
CA THR A 33 -6.66 -63.79 -19.26
C THR A 33 -5.61 -63.13 -18.35
N GLY A 34 -4.37 -63.05 -18.82
CA GLY A 34 -3.36 -62.15 -18.23
C GLY A 34 -1.93 -62.50 -18.64
N ILE A 35 -1.29 -61.59 -19.38
CA ILE A 35 0.11 -61.59 -19.84
C ILE A 35 0.40 -62.53 -21.03
N GLN A 36 0.21 -62.01 -22.24
CA GLN A 36 0.81 -62.53 -23.47
C GLN A 36 2.27 -62.04 -23.53
N SER A 37 3.22 -62.97 -23.45
CA SER A 37 4.66 -62.71 -23.26
C SER A 37 5.45 -62.63 -24.59
N GLU A 38 5.06 -61.80 -25.55
CA GLU A 38 5.73 -61.83 -26.88
C GLU A 38 6.57 -60.59 -27.27
N THR A 39 6.81 -59.60 -26.41
CA THR A 39 7.52 -58.37 -26.85
C THR A 39 8.38 -57.63 -25.81
N ASN A 40 8.58 -58.15 -24.59
CA ASN A 40 9.49 -57.49 -23.64
C ASN A 40 10.95 -57.63 -24.08
N THR A 41 11.71 -56.54 -24.06
CA THR A 41 13.14 -56.48 -24.41
C THR A 41 13.96 -56.04 -23.21
N ALA A 42 14.73 -56.95 -22.60
CA ALA A 42 15.72 -56.63 -21.56
C ALA A 42 17.13 -56.80 -22.16
N SER A 43 17.73 -55.71 -22.62
CA SER A 43 19.03 -55.73 -23.32
C SER A 43 20.18 -55.10 -22.55
N GLY A 44 19.90 -54.38 -21.45
CA GLY A 44 20.95 -53.88 -20.55
C GLY A 44 21.48 -54.97 -19.61
N ASP A 45 22.73 -54.82 -19.16
CA ASP A 45 23.29 -55.74 -18.15
C ASP A 45 22.49 -55.68 -16.86
N TYR A 46 22.11 -56.84 -16.30
CA TYR A 46 21.29 -56.94 -15.09
C TYR A 46 19.94 -56.19 -15.16
N SER A 47 19.37 -56.03 -16.35
CA SER A 47 18.08 -55.39 -16.56
C SER A 47 16.89 -56.34 -16.33
N LEU A 48 15.71 -55.77 -16.04
CA LEU A 48 14.44 -56.49 -15.88
C LEU A 48 13.35 -55.85 -16.73
N ALA A 49 12.69 -56.63 -17.60
CA ALA A 49 11.50 -56.22 -18.33
C ALA A 49 10.36 -57.23 -18.11
N THR A 50 9.20 -56.80 -17.61
CA THR A 50 8.05 -57.68 -17.34
C THR A 50 6.69 -57.01 -17.61
N GLY A 51 5.76 -57.75 -18.21
CA GLY A 51 4.46 -57.22 -18.66
C GLY A 51 4.28 -57.41 -20.16
N TYR A 52 3.85 -56.37 -20.88
CA TYR A 52 3.67 -56.37 -22.34
C TYR A 52 4.45 -55.22 -22.99
N GLU A 53 5.21 -55.48 -24.05
CA GLU A 53 5.95 -54.46 -24.84
C GLU A 53 6.94 -53.56 -24.06
N ASN A 54 7.48 -54.02 -22.93
CA ASN A 54 8.41 -53.20 -22.13
C ASN A 54 9.85 -53.29 -22.66
N ILE A 55 10.61 -52.20 -22.57
CA ILE A 55 12.00 -52.11 -23.01
C ILE A 55 12.88 -51.67 -21.83
N ALA A 56 13.73 -52.56 -21.32
CA ALA A 56 14.76 -52.28 -20.33
C ALA A 56 16.16 -52.38 -20.99
N SER A 57 16.65 -51.27 -21.57
CA SER A 57 17.92 -51.24 -22.32
C SER A 57 19.08 -50.61 -21.58
N GLY A 58 18.83 -49.90 -20.48
CA GLY A 58 19.88 -49.40 -19.60
C GLY A 58 20.47 -50.49 -18.70
N ASN A 59 21.74 -50.41 -18.33
CA ASN A 59 22.32 -51.34 -17.35
C ASN A 59 21.64 -51.13 -15.98
N TYR A 60 21.34 -52.21 -15.27
CA TYR A 60 20.60 -52.24 -14.01
C TYR A 60 19.21 -51.58 -14.08
N SER A 61 18.61 -51.49 -15.27
CA SER A 61 17.31 -50.86 -15.47
C SER A 61 16.14 -51.81 -15.17
N THR A 62 14.99 -51.25 -14.82
CA THR A 62 13.74 -52.01 -14.62
C THR A 62 12.60 -51.36 -15.39
N ALA A 63 11.95 -52.12 -16.27
CA ALA A 63 10.75 -51.72 -17.00
C ALA A 63 9.59 -52.69 -16.68
N MET A 64 8.45 -52.18 -16.19
CA MET A 64 7.28 -53.01 -15.87
C MET A 64 5.96 -52.36 -16.31
N GLY A 65 5.03 -53.15 -16.85
CA GLY A 65 3.70 -52.66 -17.24
C GLY A 65 3.38 -52.92 -18.71
N ILE A 66 2.90 -51.89 -19.41
CA ILE A 66 2.51 -51.95 -20.82
C ILE A 66 3.33 -50.87 -21.54
N GLY A 67 4.23 -51.22 -22.46
CA GLY A 67 5.01 -50.24 -23.22
C GLY A 67 5.99 -49.40 -22.39
N ALA A 68 6.34 -49.78 -21.15
CA ALA A 68 7.28 -49.01 -20.34
C ALA A 68 8.71 -49.11 -20.89
N THR A 69 9.44 -47.99 -20.93
CA THR A 69 10.83 -47.92 -21.40
C THR A 69 11.76 -47.40 -20.31
N ALA A 70 12.74 -48.19 -19.91
CA ALA A 70 13.84 -47.84 -19.02
C ALA A 70 15.19 -47.96 -19.76
N SER A 71 15.64 -46.87 -20.39
CA SER A 71 16.86 -46.86 -21.22
C SER A 71 18.08 -46.21 -20.56
N GLY A 72 17.88 -45.46 -19.47
CA GLY A 72 18.97 -44.87 -18.69
C GLY A 72 19.69 -45.88 -17.79
N LEU A 73 20.95 -45.63 -17.45
CA LEU A 73 21.70 -46.40 -16.45
C LEU A 73 20.99 -46.34 -15.09
N ARG A 74 20.74 -47.48 -14.44
CA ARG A 74 20.00 -47.58 -13.17
C ARG A 74 18.59 -46.94 -13.21
N SER A 75 17.97 -46.87 -14.38
CA SER A 75 16.64 -46.27 -14.55
C SER A 75 15.50 -47.23 -14.14
N PHE A 76 14.36 -46.67 -13.73
CA PHE A 76 13.21 -47.44 -13.26
C PHE A 76 11.91 -46.88 -13.86
N ALA A 77 11.28 -47.61 -14.79
CA ALA A 77 10.03 -47.23 -15.43
C ALA A 77 8.91 -48.25 -15.15
N VAL A 78 7.81 -47.80 -14.56
CA VAL A 78 6.66 -48.67 -14.24
C VAL A 78 5.35 -48.01 -14.62
N GLY A 79 4.53 -48.70 -15.41
CA GLY A 79 3.18 -48.26 -15.78
C GLY A 79 2.92 -48.34 -17.28
N ASP A 80 1.83 -47.74 -17.73
CA ASP A 80 1.46 -47.70 -19.14
C ASP A 80 2.26 -46.59 -19.84
N ASN A 81 3.13 -46.96 -20.78
CA ASN A 81 3.96 -46.04 -21.56
C ASN A 81 4.84 -45.10 -20.69
N ALA A 82 5.29 -45.57 -19.53
CA ALA A 82 6.22 -44.85 -18.66
C ALA A 82 7.64 -44.87 -19.23
N ASN A 83 8.32 -43.72 -19.30
CA ASN A 83 9.61 -43.55 -19.99
C ASN A 83 10.70 -42.95 -19.07
N SER A 84 11.65 -43.76 -18.64
CA SER A 84 12.84 -43.34 -17.88
C SER A 84 14.09 -43.45 -18.75
N THR A 85 14.53 -42.34 -19.35
CA THR A 85 15.57 -42.34 -20.40
C THR A 85 16.94 -41.85 -19.94
N ALA A 86 17.03 -41.25 -18.75
CA ALA A 86 18.26 -40.70 -18.20
C ALA A 86 18.83 -41.54 -17.04
N GLU A 87 20.09 -41.29 -16.69
CA GLU A 87 20.77 -41.98 -15.58
C GLU A 87 20.02 -41.74 -14.26
N GLU A 88 19.78 -42.82 -13.51
CA GLU A 88 19.09 -42.83 -12.22
C GLU A 88 17.70 -42.17 -12.25
N SER A 89 17.08 -42.09 -13.43
CA SER A 89 15.73 -41.57 -13.60
C SER A 89 14.66 -42.58 -13.15
N PHE A 90 13.58 -42.07 -12.57
CA PHE A 90 12.47 -42.87 -12.03
C PHE A 90 11.15 -42.39 -12.64
N SER A 91 10.39 -43.29 -13.25
CA SER A 91 9.05 -43.03 -13.77
C SER A 91 8.06 -44.06 -13.25
N PHE A 92 6.96 -43.59 -12.66
CA PHE A 92 5.86 -44.46 -12.24
C PHE A 92 4.50 -43.84 -12.62
N GLY A 93 3.73 -44.53 -13.46
CA GLY A 93 2.40 -44.08 -13.86
C GLY A 93 2.12 -44.20 -15.35
N GLU A 94 1.16 -43.43 -15.85
CA GLU A 94 0.70 -43.52 -17.24
C GLU A 94 1.23 -42.35 -18.08
N SER A 95 1.88 -42.66 -19.19
CA SER A 95 2.44 -41.69 -20.14
C SER A 95 3.35 -40.64 -19.46
N VAL A 96 4.13 -41.08 -18.47
CA VAL A 96 5.08 -40.24 -17.74
C VAL A 96 6.47 -40.32 -18.35
N THR A 97 7.25 -39.24 -18.30
CA THR A 97 8.63 -39.20 -18.80
C THR A 97 9.59 -38.62 -17.76
N ALA A 98 10.70 -39.30 -17.49
CA ALA A 98 11.83 -38.83 -16.71
C ALA A 98 13.10 -38.88 -17.59
N SER A 99 13.52 -37.73 -18.11
CA SER A 99 14.61 -37.60 -19.09
C SER A 99 15.78 -36.72 -18.61
N GLY A 100 15.69 -36.19 -17.39
CA GLY A 100 16.82 -35.59 -16.69
C GLY A 100 17.57 -36.59 -15.82
N ASN A 101 18.88 -36.44 -15.65
CA ASN A 101 19.63 -37.28 -14.71
C ASN A 101 19.07 -37.13 -13.29
N ASN A 102 18.90 -38.23 -12.57
CA ASN A 102 18.30 -38.26 -11.23
C ASN A 102 16.87 -37.68 -11.15
N SER A 103 16.16 -37.59 -12.27
CA SER A 103 14.79 -37.06 -12.28
C SER A 103 13.76 -38.08 -11.79
N ILE A 104 12.66 -37.59 -11.21
CA ILE A 104 11.57 -38.42 -10.70
C ILE A 104 10.25 -37.93 -11.27
N THR A 105 9.51 -38.82 -11.93
CA THR A 105 8.17 -38.54 -12.45
C THR A 105 7.16 -39.56 -11.94
N LEU A 106 6.12 -39.12 -11.25
CA LEU A 106 5.04 -39.97 -10.73
C LEU A 106 3.68 -39.42 -11.16
N GLY A 107 2.80 -40.27 -11.70
CA GLY A 107 1.40 -39.90 -11.99
C GLY A 107 1.00 -40.08 -13.45
N GLN A 108 0.53 -39.03 -14.13
CA GLN A 108 -0.08 -39.14 -15.45
C GLN A 108 0.30 -37.99 -16.37
N PHE A 109 0.73 -38.26 -17.62
CA PHE A 109 1.05 -37.21 -18.61
C PHE A 109 2.04 -36.15 -18.09
N SER A 110 2.98 -36.55 -17.24
CA SER A 110 3.93 -35.65 -16.59
C SER A 110 5.34 -35.85 -17.12
N GLU A 111 6.15 -34.79 -17.13
CA GLU A 111 7.52 -34.80 -17.61
C GLU A 111 8.48 -34.15 -16.61
N ALA A 112 9.60 -34.82 -16.34
CA ALA A 112 10.75 -34.30 -15.61
C ALA A 112 12.00 -34.40 -16.51
N SER A 113 12.35 -33.31 -17.20
CA SER A 113 13.49 -33.25 -18.14
C SER A 113 14.73 -32.52 -17.60
N GLY A 114 14.57 -31.81 -16.48
CA GLY A 114 15.69 -31.18 -15.77
C GLY A 114 16.52 -32.18 -14.94
N VAL A 115 17.81 -31.90 -14.79
CA VAL A 115 18.68 -32.67 -13.87
C VAL A 115 18.19 -32.49 -12.44
N LEU A 116 18.06 -33.57 -11.67
CA LEU A 116 17.49 -33.60 -10.31
C LEU A 116 16.06 -33.07 -10.23
N SER A 117 15.32 -33.00 -11.34
CA SER A 117 13.96 -32.45 -11.33
C SER A 117 12.92 -33.47 -10.89
N VAL A 118 11.85 -32.99 -10.27
CA VAL A 118 10.77 -33.83 -9.75
C VAL A 118 9.42 -33.36 -10.32
N ALA A 119 8.59 -34.30 -10.76
CA ALA A 119 7.22 -34.08 -11.22
C ALA A 119 6.27 -35.13 -10.61
N ILE A 120 5.41 -34.75 -9.67
CA ILE A 120 4.47 -35.69 -9.00
C ILE A 120 3.03 -35.21 -9.11
N GLY A 121 2.24 -35.89 -9.95
CA GLY A 121 0.85 -35.57 -10.23
C GLY A 121 0.49 -35.75 -11.71
N SER A 122 -0.45 -34.93 -12.20
CA SER A 122 -1.00 -35.06 -13.55
C SER A 122 -0.76 -33.82 -14.40
N GLN A 123 -0.31 -33.99 -15.66
CA GLN A 123 -0.05 -32.91 -16.61
C GLN A 123 1.03 -31.93 -16.11
N LEU A 124 2.12 -32.45 -15.55
CA LEU A 124 3.18 -31.63 -14.97
C LEU A 124 4.36 -31.48 -15.91
N THR A 125 5.07 -30.35 -15.82
CA THR A 125 6.33 -30.12 -16.52
C THR A 125 7.38 -29.60 -15.54
N SER A 126 8.46 -30.35 -15.34
CA SER A 126 9.61 -29.96 -14.52
C SER A 126 10.89 -30.02 -15.36
N SER A 127 11.20 -28.92 -16.05
CA SER A 127 12.15 -28.89 -17.17
C SER A 127 13.51 -28.25 -16.87
N ALA A 128 13.71 -27.72 -15.67
CA ALA A 128 14.93 -27.01 -15.28
C ALA A 128 15.72 -27.74 -14.18
N GLN A 129 16.96 -27.31 -13.94
CA GLN A 129 17.81 -28.00 -12.97
C GLN A 129 17.20 -27.88 -11.56
N SER A 130 17.06 -29.00 -10.86
CA SER A 130 16.49 -29.08 -9.51
C SER A 130 15.11 -28.40 -9.38
N SER A 131 14.34 -28.35 -10.48
CA SER A 131 12.97 -27.84 -10.46
C SER A 131 12.00 -28.88 -9.90
N ASN A 132 10.95 -28.44 -9.22
CA ASN A 132 9.97 -29.34 -8.62
C ASN A 132 8.54 -28.92 -8.98
N ALA A 133 7.79 -29.82 -9.61
CA ALA A 133 6.39 -29.63 -9.99
C ALA A 133 5.51 -30.66 -9.25
N PHE A 134 4.47 -30.19 -8.55
CA PHE A 134 3.53 -31.05 -7.82
C PHE A 134 2.07 -30.64 -8.09
N GLY A 135 1.18 -31.61 -8.28
CA GLY A 135 -0.27 -31.38 -8.38
C GLY A 135 -0.87 -31.62 -9.77
N TYR A 136 -1.58 -30.63 -10.32
CA TYR A 136 -2.27 -30.74 -11.62
C TYR A 136 -1.93 -29.55 -12.53
N GLY A 137 -1.45 -29.80 -13.74
CA GLY A 137 -1.17 -28.73 -14.71
C GLY A 137 -0.07 -27.76 -14.28
N THR A 138 0.88 -28.17 -13.43
CA THR A 138 1.92 -27.28 -12.90
C THR A 138 3.20 -27.32 -13.73
N THR A 139 3.86 -26.17 -13.87
CA THR A 139 5.09 -26.00 -14.65
C THR A 139 6.17 -25.38 -13.77
N ALA A 140 7.29 -26.09 -13.58
CA ALA A 140 8.50 -25.59 -12.94
C ALA A 140 9.62 -25.55 -14.00
N SER A 141 9.93 -24.35 -14.51
CA SER A 141 10.85 -24.14 -15.64
C SER A 141 12.01 -23.20 -15.33
N GLY A 142 12.10 -22.68 -14.09
CA GLY A 142 13.29 -22.00 -13.59
C GLY A 142 14.22 -22.97 -12.84
N ASP A 143 15.53 -22.75 -12.89
CA ASP A 143 16.47 -23.54 -12.07
C ASP A 143 16.16 -23.32 -10.59
N TYR A 144 16.17 -24.40 -9.80
CA TYR A 144 15.81 -24.42 -8.38
C TYR A 144 14.37 -23.94 -8.08
N SER A 145 13.49 -23.92 -9.09
CA SER A 145 12.10 -23.48 -8.92
C SER A 145 11.22 -24.54 -8.28
N THR A 146 10.12 -24.11 -7.65
CA THR A 146 9.10 -25.00 -7.07
C THR A 146 7.70 -24.53 -7.44
N ALA A 147 6.91 -25.37 -8.09
CA ALA A 147 5.52 -25.14 -8.46
C ALA A 147 4.61 -26.20 -7.80
N ILE A 148 3.64 -25.78 -6.97
CA ILE A 148 2.77 -26.68 -6.20
C ILE A 148 1.29 -26.27 -6.36
N GLY A 149 0.43 -27.19 -6.79
CA GLY A 149 -1.03 -27.01 -6.74
C GLY A 149 -1.70 -27.25 -8.10
N ARG A 150 -2.57 -26.33 -8.53
CA ARG A 150 -3.32 -26.43 -9.79
C ARG A 150 -2.94 -25.29 -10.73
N GLU A 151 -2.51 -25.59 -11.95
CA GLU A 151 -2.22 -24.57 -12.97
C GLU A 151 -1.21 -23.51 -12.47
N THR A 152 -0.19 -23.95 -11.73
CA THR A 152 0.84 -23.05 -11.17
C THR A 152 2.09 -23.04 -12.05
N THR A 153 2.75 -21.88 -12.18
CA THR A 153 3.95 -21.72 -13.00
C THR A 153 5.06 -21.06 -12.19
N ALA A 154 6.19 -21.74 -12.01
CA ALA A 154 7.41 -21.18 -11.45
C ALA A 154 8.51 -21.15 -12.53
N SER A 155 8.68 -19.99 -13.18
CA SER A 155 9.61 -19.81 -14.31
C SER A 155 10.84 -18.97 -13.99
N GLY A 156 10.85 -18.26 -12.85
CA GLY A 156 12.01 -17.54 -12.37
C GLY A 156 13.07 -18.45 -11.75
N PHE A 157 14.35 -18.05 -11.83
CA PHE A 157 15.43 -18.69 -11.08
C PHE A 157 15.12 -18.67 -9.58
N ALA A 158 15.18 -19.83 -8.92
CA ALA A 158 14.87 -20.02 -7.51
C ALA A 158 13.50 -19.43 -7.10
N SER A 159 12.51 -19.47 -7.98
CA SER A 159 11.16 -18.98 -7.70
C SER A 159 10.27 -20.05 -7.07
N THR A 160 9.24 -19.61 -6.34
CA THR A 160 8.25 -20.50 -5.73
C THR A 160 6.84 -20.04 -6.09
N ALA A 161 6.05 -20.93 -6.72
CA ALA A 161 4.64 -20.71 -7.01
C ALA A 161 3.79 -21.78 -6.29
N MET A 162 2.80 -21.38 -5.50
CA MET A 162 1.94 -22.32 -4.77
C MET A 162 0.46 -21.90 -4.77
N GLY A 163 -0.46 -22.83 -5.05
CA GLY A 163 -1.91 -22.60 -4.99
C GLY A 163 -2.64 -22.94 -6.28
N SER A 164 -3.53 -22.04 -6.76
CA SER A 164 -4.29 -22.24 -8.00
C SER A 164 -4.10 -21.07 -8.96
N GLY A 165 -3.62 -21.32 -10.18
CA GLY A 165 -3.43 -20.27 -11.18
C GLY A 165 -2.36 -19.25 -10.78
N THR A 166 -1.34 -19.65 -10.02
CA THR A 166 -0.29 -18.74 -9.53
C THR A 166 0.94 -18.74 -10.43
N ALA A 167 1.60 -17.59 -10.59
CA ALA A 167 2.79 -17.44 -11.43
C ALA A 167 3.92 -16.71 -10.71
N ALA A 168 5.07 -17.36 -10.57
CA ALA A 168 6.30 -16.78 -10.03
C ALA A 168 7.38 -16.71 -11.12
N SER A 169 7.39 -15.60 -11.87
CA SER A 169 8.26 -15.38 -13.04
C SER A 169 9.50 -14.54 -12.73
N GLY A 170 9.50 -13.81 -11.62
CA GLY A 170 10.68 -13.07 -11.15
C GLY A 170 11.77 -13.99 -10.59
N ILE A 171 13.04 -13.60 -10.74
CA ILE A 171 14.17 -14.28 -10.08
C ILE A 171 14.02 -14.10 -8.56
N TYR A 172 14.13 -15.18 -7.79
CA TYR A 172 13.90 -15.24 -6.34
C TYR A 172 12.49 -14.77 -5.93
N SER A 173 11.51 -14.90 -6.82
CA SER A 173 10.14 -14.48 -6.55
C SER A 173 9.34 -15.57 -5.81
N THR A 174 8.34 -15.15 -5.04
CA THR A 174 7.38 -16.05 -4.37
C THR A 174 5.96 -15.61 -4.68
N ALA A 175 5.15 -16.51 -5.28
CA ALA A 175 3.72 -16.31 -5.52
C ALA A 175 2.90 -17.39 -4.77
N MET A 176 1.94 -16.99 -3.94
CA MET A 176 1.11 -17.92 -3.17
C MET A 176 -0.37 -17.52 -3.18
N GLY A 177 -1.28 -18.47 -3.40
CA GLY A 177 -2.73 -18.27 -3.27
C GLY A 177 -3.54 -18.58 -4.54
N HIS A 178 -4.44 -17.68 -4.95
CA HIS A 178 -5.32 -17.89 -6.10
C HIS A 178 -5.16 -16.76 -7.12
N SER A 179 -4.78 -17.07 -8.36
CA SER A 179 -4.55 -16.07 -9.41
C SER A 179 -3.55 -14.98 -8.98
N THR A 180 -2.41 -15.39 -8.40
CA THR A 180 -1.37 -14.46 -7.91
C THR A 180 -0.14 -14.45 -8.80
N GLU A 181 0.46 -13.27 -8.99
CA GLU A 181 1.59 -13.07 -9.88
C GLU A 181 2.74 -12.36 -9.17
N ALA A 182 3.90 -13.00 -9.09
CA ALA A 182 5.15 -12.43 -8.62
C ALA A 182 6.13 -12.29 -9.80
N ILE A 183 6.14 -11.11 -10.42
CA ILE A 183 6.84 -10.82 -11.68
C ILE A 183 8.20 -10.16 -11.41
N GLY A 184 8.28 -9.32 -10.38
CA GLY A 184 9.49 -8.60 -10.04
C GLY A 184 10.62 -9.50 -9.52
N ARG A 185 11.88 -9.10 -9.73
CA ARG A 185 13.01 -9.77 -9.06
C ARG A 185 12.90 -9.57 -7.55
N TRP A 186 13.10 -10.62 -6.75
CA TRP A 186 12.90 -10.63 -5.30
C TRP A 186 11.49 -10.19 -4.86
N SER A 187 10.48 -10.30 -5.72
CA SER A 187 9.11 -9.93 -5.36
C SER A 187 8.39 -11.03 -4.60
N THR A 188 7.51 -10.66 -3.69
CA THR A 188 6.59 -11.58 -3.00
C THR A 188 5.15 -11.18 -3.26
N ALA A 189 4.30 -12.09 -3.74
CA ALA A 189 2.87 -11.92 -3.92
C ALA A 189 2.09 -13.02 -3.19
N MET A 190 1.17 -12.64 -2.30
CA MET A 190 0.34 -13.58 -1.56
C MET A 190 -1.13 -13.17 -1.54
N GLY A 191 -2.06 -14.12 -1.65
CA GLY A 191 -3.49 -13.89 -1.51
C GLY A 191 -4.32 -14.22 -2.76
N GLN A 192 -5.24 -13.36 -3.16
CA GLN A 192 -6.11 -13.56 -4.32
C GLN A 192 -5.96 -12.40 -5.30
N GLY A 193 -5.76 -12.69 -6.60
CA GLY A 193 -5.68 -11.64 -7.63
C GLY A 193 -4.54 -10.64 -7.41
N SER A 194 -3.51 -11.03 -6.65
CA SER A 194 -2.45 -10.13 -6.18
C SER A 194 -1.26 -10.12 -7.14
N VAL A 195 -0.74 -8.94 -7.47
CA VAL A 195 0.31 -8.73 -8.49
C VAL A 195 1.49 -7.91 -7.94
N ALA A 196 2.64 -8.56 -7.78
CA ALA A 196 3.90 -7.94 -7.38
C ALA A 196 4.84 -7.81 -8.60
N SER A 197 4.81 -6.66 -9.28
CA SER A 197 5.59 -6.42 -10.51
C SER A 197 6.84 -5.57 -10.33
N GLY A 198 6.96 -4.86 -9.20
CA GLY A 198 8.16 -4.11 -8.86
C GLY A 198 9.32 -4.98 -8.41
N GLU A 199 10.56 -4.57 -8.69
CA GLU A 199 11.72 -5.21 -8.07
C GLU A 199 11.67 -5.03 -6.54
N ARG A 200 11.88 -6.11 -5.78
CA ARG A 200 11.75 -6.15 -4.31
C ARG A 200 10.37 -5.70 -3.80
N SER A 201 9.33 -5.79 -4.61
CA SER A 201 7.98 -5.45 -4.18
C SER A 201 7.35 -6.54 -3.33
N THR A 202 6.54 -6.17 -2.35
CA THR A 202 5.77 -7.12 -1.52
C THR A 202 4.28 -6.84 -1.63
N VAL A 203 3.50 -7.88 -1.85
CA VAL A 203 2.05 -7.84 -1.98
C VAL A 203 1.42 -8.92 -1.11
N MET A 204 0.43 -8.57 -0.30
CA MET A 204 -0.38 -9.53 0.46
C MET A 204 -1.84 -9.06 0.57
N GLY A 205 -2.77 -9.76 -0.08
CA GLY A 205 -4.17 -9.33 -0.06
C GLY A 205 -5.09 -9.88 -1.14
N ASP A 206 -6.26 -9.24 -1.29
CA ASP A 206 -7.23 -9.47 -2.38
C ASP A 206 -7.19 -8.31 -3.38
N ALA A 207 -7.00 -8.62 -4.66
CA ALA A 207 -6.90 -7.63 -5.74
C ALA A 207 -5.87 -6.51 -5.46
N THR A 208 -4.71 -6.87 -4.90
CA THR A 208 -3.67 -5.91 -4.50
C THR A 208 -2.51 -5.87 -5.50
N THR A 209 -1.95 -4.68 -5.77
CA THR A 209 -0.89 -4.47 -6.75
C THR A 209 0.27 -3.66 -6.17
N ALA A 210 1.50 -4.13 -6.33
CA ALA A 210 2.71 -3.36 -6.06
C ALA A 210 3.62 -3.34 -7.29
N SER A 211 3.66 -2.21 -7.99
CA SER A 211 4.42 -2.01 -9.23
C SER A 211 5.65 -1.13 -9.08
N GLY A 212 5.79 -0.43 -7.95
CA GLY A 212 6.97 0.36 -7.63
C GLY A 212 8.17 -0.51 -7.22
N ILE A 213 9.38 -0.04 -7.50
CA ILE A 213 10.60 -0.67 -6.96
C ILE A 213 10.57 -0.53 -5.43
N MET A 214 10.81 -1.61 -4.70
CA MET A 214 10.74 -1.66 -3.22
C MET A 214 9.38 -1.23 -2.65
N SER A 215 8.29 -1.31 -3.42
CA SER A 215 6.96 -0.93 -2.93
C SER A 215 6.29 -2.06 -2.15
N THR A 216 5.45 -1.71 -1.18
CA THR A 216 4.64 -2.65 -0.39
C THR A 216 3.16 -2.34 -0.53
N ALA A 217 2.34 -3.32 -0.91
CA ALA A 217 0.88 -3.22 -0.94
C ALA A 217 0.24 -4.33 -0.08
N MET A 218 -0.67 -3.97 0.82
CA MET A 218 -1.31 -4.94 1.73
C MET A 218 -2.80 -4.64 1.96
N GLY A 219 -3.66 -5.65 1.87
CA GLY A 219 -5.09 -5.55 2.22
C GLY A 219 -6.04 -5.90 1.08
N SER A 220 -6.99 -5.03 0.76
CA SER A 220 -8.00 -5.25 -0.29
C SER A 220 -8.00 -4.07 -1.27
N GLU A 221 -7.95 -4.34 -2.57
CA GLU A 221 -7.97 -3.31 -3.63
C GLU A 221 -6.89 -2.22 -3.44
N THR A 222 -5.70 -2.62 -2.98
CA THR A 222 -4.60 -1.69 -2.67
C THR A 222 -3.60 -1.58 -3.81
N THR A 223 -3.08 -0.38 -4.07
CA THR A 223 -2.10 -0.11 -5.12
C THR A 223 -0.91 0.68 -4.58
N ALA A 224 0.30 0.12 -4.68
CA ALA A 224 1.55 0.80 -4.39
C ALA A 224 2.38 0.91 -5.69
N SER A 225 2.31 2.06 -6.37
CA SER A 225 2.94 2.29 -7.68
C SER A 225 4.15 3.22 -7.64
N GLY A 226 4.37 3.95 -6.54
CA GLY A 226 5.57 4.76 -6.33
C GLY A 226 6.79 3.91 -5.95
N ALA A 227 7.99 4.37 -6.30
CA ALA A 227 9.21 3.74 -5.81
C ALA A 227 9.30 3.88 -4.28
N SER A 228 9.61 2.81 -3.56
CA SER A 228 9.63 2.75 -2.09
C SER A 228 8.32 3.19 -1.42
N SER A 229 7.18 3.08 -2.12
CA SER A 229 5.88 3.46 -1.56
C SER A 229 5.26 2.33 -0.72
N THR A 230 4.44 2.69 0.26
CA THR A 230 3.68 1.73 1.07
C THR A 230 2.18 2.04 1.00
N ALA A 231 1.36 1.10 0.54
CA ALA A 231 -0.10 1.16 0.58
C ALA A 231 -0.65 0.03 1.47
N MET A 232 -1.49 0.35 2.45
CA MET A 232 -2.04 -0.65 3.38
C MET A 232 -3.50 -0.36 3.75
N GLY A 233 -4.39 -1.34 3.57
CA GLY A 233 -5.78 -1.28 4.02
C GLY A 233 -6.79 -1.64 2.93
N ASP A 234 -7.84 -0.84 2.75
CA ASP A 234 -8.95 -1.12 1.83
C ASP A 234 -9.12 0.02 0.81
N ALA A 235 -9.02 -0.28 -0.48
CA ALA A 235 -9.05 0.73 -1.55
C ALA A 235 -8.04 1.88 -1.30
N THR A 236 -6.76 1.53 -1.11
CA THR A 236 -5.68 2.49 -0.81
C THR A 236 -4.72 2.62 -1.98
N THR A 237 -4.21 3.83 -2.23
CA THR A 237 -3.28 4.11 -3.31
C THR A 237 -2.08 4.92 -2.82
N ALA A 238 -0.87 4.38 -2.95
CA ALA A 238 0.38 5.10 -2.75
C ALA A 238 1.12 5.20 -4.10
N SER A 239 0.97 6.33 -4.80
CA SER A 239 1.52 6.54 -6.14
C SER A 239 2.70 7.50 -6.18
N GLY A 240 2.92 8.27 -5.11
CA GLY A 240 4.11 9.10 -4.98
C GLY A 240 5.36 8.28 -4.62
N ASN A 241 6.53 8.70 -5.07
CA ASN A 241 7.78 8.07 -4.63
C ASN A 241 7.98 8.29 -3.12
N SER A 242 8.39 7.25 -2.41
CA SER A 242 8.55 7.23 -0.95
C SER A 242 7.28 7.68 -0.21
N SER A 243 6.10 7.49 -0.81
CA SER A 243 4.81 7.84 -0.19
C SER A 243 4.27 6.71 0.70
N THR A 244 3.43 7.06 1.66
CA THR A 244 2.75 6.12 2.55
C THR A 244 1.25 6.40 2.57
N ALA A 245 0.43 5.42 2.23
CA ALA A 245 -1.03 5.46 2.28
C ALA A 245 -1.56 4.33 3.19
N ILE A 246 -2.25 4.65 4.28
CA ILE A 246 -2.76 3.64 5.23
C ILE A 246 -4.23 3.90 5.59
N GLY A 247 -5.10 2.89 5.52
CA GLY A 247 -6.49 2.98 5.98
C GLY A 247 -7.52 2.59 4.92
N ARG A 248 -8.59 3.37 4.74
CA ARG A 248 -9.65 3.07 3.77
C ARG A 248 -9.92 4.26 2.85
N LEU A 249 -10.03 4.03 1.54
CA LEU A 249 -10.19 5.11 0.54
C LEU A 249 -9.09 6.18 0.66
N THR A 250 -7.85 5.77 0.84
CA THR A 250 -6.73 6.67 1.17
C THR A 250 -5.75 6.78 0.02
N THR A 251 -5.37 8.01 -0.35
CA THR A 251 -4.47 8.30 -1.48
C THR A 251 -3.28 9.15 -1.06
N ALA A 252 -2.06 8.64 -1.26
CA ALA A 252 -0.81 9.40 -1.15
C ALA A 252 -0.14 9.48 -2.54
N SER A 253 -0.33 10.61 -3.23
CA SER A 253 0.17 10.83 -4.60
C SER A 253 1.37 11.77 -4.68
N GLY A 254 1.61 12.57 -3.63
CA GLY A 254 2.80 13.40 -3.50
C GLY A 254 4.06 12.58 -3.22
N THR A 255 5.20 13.01 -3.75
CA THR A 255 6.50 12.41 -3.38
C THR A 255 6.81 12.71 -1.92
N PHE A 256 7.27 11.72 -1.14
CA PHE A 256 7.42 11.78 0.32
C PHE A 256 6.12 12.05 1.11
N SER A 257 4.93 11.94 0.49
CA SER A 257 3.69 12.25 1.18
C SER A 257 3.22 11.11 2.09
N THR A 258 2.45 11.45 3.11
CA THR A 258 1.82 10.49 4.03
C THR A 258 0.32 10.75 4.11
N ALA A 259 -0.50 9.77 3.78
CA ALA A 259 -1.94 9.79 3.96
C ALA A 259 -2.37 8.64 4.89
N SER A 260 -3.13 8.92 5.94
CA SER A 260 -3.58 7.88 6.88
C SER A 260 -5.00 8.13 7.42
N GLY A 261 -5.90 7.16 7.26
CA GLY A 261 -7.23 7.18 7.89
C GLY A 261 -8.37 6.76 6.96
N TYR A 262 -9.48 7.49 6.96
CA TYR A 262 -10.62 7.24 6.08
C TYR A 262 -10.81 8.38 5.10
N SER A 263 -10.84 8.10 3.79
CA SER A 263 -11.08 9.12 2.76
C SER A 263 -10.05 10.26 2.82
N THR A 264 -8.76 9.92 2.95
CA THR A 264 -7.68 10.90 3.12
C THR A 264 -6.84 11.05 1.85
N THR A 265 -6.40 12.27 1.53
CA THR A 265 -5.60 12.57 0.33
C THR A 265 -4.39 13.43 0.67
N ALA A 266 -3.19 12.95 0.38
CA ALA A 266 -1.93 13.71 0.48
C ALA A 266 -1.26 13.81 -0.90
N SER A 267 -1.50 14.92 -1.61
CA SER A 267 -1.06 15.12 -3.00
C SER A 267 0.13 16.06 -3.19
N GLY A 268 0.43 16.92 -2.21
CA GLY A 268 1.59 17.81 -2.24
C GLY A 268 2.90 17.09 -1.95
N TYR A 269 4.02 17.63 -2.42
CA TYR A 269 5.36 17.14 -2.11
C TYR A 269 5.60 17.18 -0.59
N GLY A 270 5.92 16.05 0.03
CA GLY A 270 6.15 15.96 1.47
C GLY A 270 4.94 16.35 2.32
N SER A 271 3.71 16.28 1.78
CA SER A 271 2.50 16.63 2.52
C SER A 271 2.03 15.50 3.44
N THR A 272 1.28 15.84 4.49
CA THR A 272 0.76 14.88 5.47
C THR A 272 -0.74 15.07 5.66
N ALA A 273 -1.56 14.06 5.33
CA ALA A 273 -3.00 14.02 5.58
C ALA A 273 -3.34 12.90 6.57
N MET A 274 -3.98 13.20 7.70
CA MET A 274 -4.34 12.20 8.71
C MET A 274 -5.74 12.40 9.28
N GLY A 275 -6.55 11.33 9.36
CA GLY A 275 -7.88 11.36 9.99
C GLY A 275 -9.01 10.96 9.05
N GLU A 276 -10.11 11.71 9.05
CA GLU A 276 -11.30 11.42 8.25
C GLU A 276 -11.57 12.56 7.26
N ASN A 277 -11.70 12.26 5.96
CA ASN A 277 -12.00 13.26 4.93
C ASN A 277 -10.98 14.43 4.90
N THR A 278 -9.68 14.14 5.07
CA THR A 278 -8.62 15.16 5.13
C THR A 278 -7.86 15.29 3.80
N GLN A 279 -7.44 16.51 3.46
CA GLN A 279 -6.78 16.83 2.19
C GLN A 279 -5.56 17.73 2.40
N ALA A 280 -4.34 17.18 2.23
CA ALA A 280 -3.08 17.93 2.24
C ALA A 280 -2.56 18.09 0.81
N ILE A 281 -2.93 19.20 0.17
CA ILE A 281 -2.75 19.46 -1.25
C ILE A 281 -1.49 20.27 -1.54
N GLY A 282 -1.19 21.29 -0.74
CA GLY A 282 -0.01 22.14 -0.93
C GLY A 282 1.29 21.40 -0.60
N ASP A 283 2.41 21.86 -1.13
CA ASP A 283 3.72 21.27 -0.85
C ASP A 283 4.10 21.50 0.62
N ASN A 284 4.60 20.46 1.27
CA ASN A 284 4.90 20.45 2.71
C ASN A 284 3.72 20.83 3.61
N SER A 285 2.47 20.70 3.12
CA SER A 285 1.27 20.99 3.91
C SER A 285 0.93 19.86 4.89
N THR A 286 0.21 20.20 5.96
CA THR A 286 -0.30 19.25 6.96
C THR A 286 -1.80 19.43 7.15
N SER A 287 -2.58 18.37 6.95
CA SER A 287 -4.04 18.33 7.18
C SER A 287 -4.38 17.21 8.15
N MET A 288 -4.87 17.53 9.36
CA MET A 288 -5.14 16.52 10.39
C MET A 288 -6.52 16.69 11.06
N GLY A 289 -7.28 15.61 11.20
CA GLY A 289 -8.57 15.59 11.94
C GLY A 289 -9.75 15.15 11.08
N HIS A 290 -10.87 15.88 11.12
CA HIS A 290 -12.12 15.52 10.45
C HIS A 290 -12.52 16.61 9.45
N HIS A 291 -12.64 16.30 8.16
CA HIS A 291 -12.98 17.28 7.11
C HIS A 291 -12.03 18.49 7.06
N THR A 292 -10.71 18.26 7.14
CA THR A 292 -9.71 19.34 7.05
C THR A 292 -9.10 19.45 5.67
N LYS A 293 -8.69 20.66 5.26
CA LYS A 293 -8.05 20.92 3.98
C LYS A 293 -6.91 21.93 4.11
N ALA A 294 -5.69 21.50 3.80
CA ALA A 294 -4.52 22.36 3.70
C ALA A 294 -4.10 22.47 2.23
N SER A 295 -4.43 23.59 1.56
CA SER A 295 -4.15 23.80 0.13
C SER A 295 -3.03 24.79 -0.17
N GLY A 296 -2.63 25.65 0.77
CA GLY A 296 -1.45 26.49 0.59
C GLY A 296 -0.14 25.72 0.81
N ASP A 297 0.94 26.18 0.20
CA ASP A 297 2.26 25.59 0.41
C ASP A 297 2.73 25.84 1.84
N ARG A 298 3.25 24.82 2.52
CA ARG A 298 3.65 24.84 3.93
C ARG A 298 2.50 25.20 4.89
N SER A 299 1.25 25.06 4.45
CA SER A 299 0.08 25.35 5.29
C SER A 299 -0.23 24.23 6.27
N THR A 300 -0.93 24.56 7.36
CA THR A 300 -1.37 23.60 8.39
C THR A 300 -2.85 23.76 8.68
N ALA A 301 -3.66 22.72 8.46
CA ALA A 301 -5.08 22.65 8.84
C ALA A 301 -5.31 21.52 9.85
N MET A 302 -5.69 21.83 11.10
CA MET A 302 -5.90 20.83 12.14
C MET A 302 -7.23 21.00 12.89
N GLY A 303 -7.93 19.90 13.16
CA GLY A 303 -9.18 19.90 13.93
C GLY A 303 -10.38 19.37 13.13
N SER A 304 -11.52 20.05 13.17
CA SER A 304 -12.71 19.65 12.42
C SER A 304 -13.18 20.78 11.50
N PHE A 305 -13.45 20.47 10.24
CA PHE A 305 -13.91 21.44 9.23
C PHE A 305 -12.96 22.63 9.04
N THR A 306 -11.65 22.42 9.16
CA THR A 306 -10.66 23.50 9.06
C THR A 306 -10.06 23.62 7.66
N ILE A 307 -9.81 24.85 7.21
CA ILE A 307 -9.28 25.15 5.88
C ILE A 307 -8.09 26.10 6.00
N ALA A 308 -6.92 25.71 5.49
CA ALA A 308 -5.74 26.56 5.37
C ALA A 308 -5.38 26.72 3.88
N SER A 309 -5.79 27.84 3.28
CA SER A 309 -5.66 28.11 1.84
C SER A 309 -4.47 28.98 1.46
N GLY A 310 -4.02 29.85 2.37
CA GLY A 310 -2.86 30.71 2.12
C GLY A 310 -1.54 29.97 2.28
N ASP A 311 -0.50 30.44 1.59
CA ASP A 311 0.84 29.89 1.75
C ASP A 311 1.35 30.17 3.17
N VAL A 312 1.98 29.19 3.80
CA VAL A 312 2.49 29.24 5.18
C VAL A 312 1.38 29.52 6.22
N SER A 313 0.10 29.40 5.83
CA SER A 313 -1.03 29.69 6.72
C SER A 313 -1.30 28.55 7.72
N THR A 314 -1.95 28.87 8.84
CA THR A 314 -2.29 27.90 9.90
C THR A 314 -3.75 28.05 10.34
N ALA A 315 -4.58 27.02 10.16
CA ALA A 315 -5.95 26.95 10.67
C ALA A 315 -6.07 25.82 11.70
N ILE A 316 -6.44 26.12 12.96
CA ILE A 316 -6.57 25.12 14.03
C ILE A 316 -7.89 25.30 14.80
N GLY A 317 -8.69 24.23 14.91
CA GLY A 317 -9.87 24.20 15.78
C GLY A 317 -11.11 23.61 15.12
N TYR A 318 -12.27 24.25 15.28
CA TYR A 318 -13.54 23.83 14.69
C TYR A 318 -14.03 24.89 13.70
N GLU A 319 -14.25 24.51 12.43
CA GLU A 319 -14.73 25.43 11.38
C GLU A 319 -13.86 26.69 11.25
N THR A 320 -12.54 26.54 11.33
CA THR A 320 -11.58 27.65 11.18
C THR A 320 -11.04 27.76 9.76
N THR A 321 -10.85 28.99 9.27
CA THR A 321 -10.38 29.25 7.91
C THR A 321 -9.21 30.25 7.90
N SER A 322 -8.07 29.87 7.35
CA SER A 322 -6.91 30.76 7.14
C SER A 322 -6.71 30.94 5.63
N ILE A 323 -6.95 32.15 5.11
CA ILE A 323 -6.90 32.45 3.67
C ILE A 323 -5.65 33.24 3.31
N GLY A 324 -5.27 34.23 4.11
CA GLY A 324 -4.12 35.08 3.79
C GLY A 324 -2.79 34.32 3.87
N ASP A 325 -1.81 34.71 3.06
CA ASP A 325 -0.48 34.13 3.19
C ASP A 325 0.13 34.52 4.55
N TYR A 326 0.82 33.58 5.18
CA TYR A 326 1.36 33.67 6.54
C TYR A 326 0.31 33.95 7.64
N SER A 327 -0.99 33.81 7.34
CA SER A 327 -2.06 34.03 8.32
C SER A 327 -2.19 32.87 9.31
N THR A 328 -2.80 33.13 10.46
CA THR A 328 -3.13 32.10 11.46
C THR A 328 -4.55 32.31 11.99
N ALA A 329 -5.40 31.31 11.87
CA ALA A 329 -6.73 31.26 12.48
C ALA A 329 -6.80 30.15 13.54
N MET A 330 -7.23 30.47 14.77
CA MET A 330 -7.41 29.51 15.85
C MET A 330 -8.70 29.67 16.63
N GLY A 331 -9.42 28.58 16.88
CA GLY A 331 -10.60 28.58 17.75
C GLY A 331 -11.82 27.92 17.11
N VAL A 332 -12.97 28.59 17.19
CA VAL A 332 -14.25 28.08 16.68
C VAL A 332 -14.83 29.10 15.71
N LEU A 333 -15.15 28.70 14.48
CA LEU A 333 -15.74 29.60 13.48
C LEU A 333 -14.92 30.91 13.33
N THR A 334 -13.60 30.76 13.22
CA THR A 334 -12.65 31.88 13.15
C THR A 334 -11.99 31.92 11.78
N THR A 335 -11.97 33.10 11.15
CA THR A 335 -11.39 33.31 9.82
C THR A 335 -10.28 34.37 9.85
N ALA A 336 -9.10 34.03 9.32
CA ALA A 336 -7.99 34.96 9.08
C ALA A 336 -7.83 35.19 7.57
N GLU A 337 -8.28 36.33 7.05
CA GLU A 337 -8.30 36.61 5.60
C GLU A 337 -7.07 37.36 5.09
N ASP A 338 -6.44 38.16 5.94
CA ASP A 338 -5.39 39.10 5.57
C ASP A 338 -3.99 38.49 5.63
N TYR A 339 -3.09 38.99 4.78
CA TYR A 339 -1.66 38.67 4.79
C TYR A 339 -1.04 38.94 6.18
N PHE A 340 -0.32 37.98 6.75
CA PHE A 340 0.25 38.00 8.12
C PHE A 340 -0.74 38.13 9.29
N SER A 341 -2.05 38.02 9.06
CA SER A 341 -3.04 38.22 10.14
C SER A 341 -3.07 37.06 11.14
N LEU A 342 -3.30 37.39 12.41
CA LEU A 342 -3.63 36.42 13.45
C LEU A 342 -5.07 36.62 13.93
N ALA A 343 -5.93 35.62 13.73
CA ALA A 343 -7.30 35.58 14.24
C ALA A 343 -7.45 34.47 15.28
N ILE A 344 -7.94 34.82 16.46
CA ILE A 344 -8.23 33.83 17.52
C ILE A 344 -9.63 34.02 18.09
N GLY A 345 -10.17 33.01 18.78
CA GLY A 345 -11.38 33.12 19.58
C GLY A 345 -12.58 32.42 18.96
N VAL A 346 -13.72 33.11 18.93
CA VAL A 346 -14.99 32.54 18.45
C VAL A 346 -15.70 33.55 17.55
N HIS A 347 -16.16 33.13 16.37
CA HIS A 347 -17.03 33.94 15.50
C HIS A 347 -16.53 35.37 15.24
N ASN A 348 -15.28 35.51 14.78
CA ASN A 348 -14.77 36.86 14.46
C ASN A 348 -15.53 37.45 13.27
N LYS A 349 -15.69 38.77 13.29
CA LYS A 349 -16.17 39.52 12.13
C LYS A 349 -15.00 39.68 11.16
N THR A 350 -15.19 39.24 9.93
CA THR A 350 -14.30 39.57 8.82
C THR A 350 -14.90 40.71 8.01
N ASP A 351 -14.03 41.59 7.52
CA ASP A 351 -14.34 42.53 6.44
C ASP A 351 -13.60 42.00 5.20
N GLU A 352 -14.15 42.17 3.99
CA GLU A 352 -13.52 41.65 2.76
C GLU A 352 -12.05 42.11 2.68
N SER A 353 -11.11 41.17 2.73
CA SER A 353 -9.69 41.49 2.62
C SER A 353 -9.37 42.11 1.27
N PRO A 354 -8.80 43.33 1.22
CA PRO A 354 -8.39 43.92 -0.05
C PRO A 354 -7.15 43.23 -0.63
N ASN A 355 -6.35 42.53 0.19
CA ASN A 355 -5.05 41.95 -0.21
C ASN A 355 -4.71 40.70 0.65
N PRO A 356 -5.30 39.53 0.36
CA PRO A 356 -4.99 38.30 1.09
C PRO A 356 -3.54 37.82 0.86
N ASN A 357 -2.97 38.15 -0.30
CA ASN A 357 -1.66 37.62 -0.74
C ASN A 357 -0.56 38.69 -0.77
N SER A 358 -0.78 39.86 -0.16
CA SER A 358 0.25 40.90 -0.06
C SER A 358 0.05 41.82 1.14
N PHE A 359 1.17 42.33 1.65
CA PHE A 359 1.16 43.21 2.81
C PHE A 359 0.49 44.56 2.52
N SER A 360 -0.39 44.99 3.43
CA SER A 360 -0.97 46.33 3.43
C SER A 360 -1.13 46.83 4.87
N TYR A 361 -0.84 48.10 5.10
CA TYR A 361 -1.02 48.72 6.42
C TYR A 361 -2.50 48.78 6.86
N GLN A 362 -3.42 48.68 5.91
CA GLN A 362 -4.86 48.60 6.18
C GLN A 362 -5.34 47.17 6.46
N ASN A 363 -4.45 46.18 6.42
CA ASN A 363 -4.81 44.81 6.75
C ASN A 363 -4.86 44.65 8.27
N THR A 364 -5.70 43.72 8.71
CA THR A 364 -5.79 43.26 10.09
C THR A 364 -4.49 42.54 10.45
N ALA A 365 -3.80 43.02 11.48
CA ALA A 365 -2.64 42.34 12.05
C ALA A 365 -3.08 41.28 13.08
N PHE A 366 -4.05 41.64 13.93
CA PHE A 366 -4.52 40.76 15.00
C PHE A 366 -5.99 41.01 15.34
N VAL A 367 -6.76 39.93 15.50
CA VAL A 367 -8.16 39.99 15.91
C VAL A 367 -8.49 38.89 16.92
N ILE A 368 -9.29 39.26 17.94
CA ILE A 368 -9.91 38.32 18.88
C ILE A 368 -11.42 38.34 18.63
N GLY A 369 -11.93 37.27 18.02
CA GLY A 369 -13.36 37.04 17.86
C GLY A 369 -14.04 36.77 19.20
N ASN A 370 -15.17 37.42 19.42
CA ASN A 370 -16.07 37.18 20.54
C ASN A 370 -17.53 37.11 20.10
N GLY A 371 -17.75 36.76 18.83
CA GLY A 371 -19.08 36.51 18.33
C GLY A 371 -19.76 35.37 19.10
N GLY A 372 -21.09 35.43 19.11
CA GLY A 372 -21.86 34.98 20.25
C GLY A 372 -22.77 33.81 20.00
N TYR A 373 -23.24 33.31 21.13
CA TYR A 373 -24.45 32.52 21.27
C TYR A 373 -25.48 33.43 21.97
N ASP A 374 -26.76 33.21 21.71
CA ASP A 374 -27.83 33.88 22.44
C ASP A 374 -27.79 33.56 23.94
N SER A 375 -28.66 34.19 24.73
CA SER A 375 -28.77 33.96 26.17
C SER A 375 -29.13 32.52 26.56
N GLU A 376 -29.54 31.69 25.60
CA GLU A 376 -29.95 30.31 25.75
C GLU A 376 -28.83 29.33 25.32
N GLY A 377 -27.70 29.86 24.82
CA GLY A 377 -26.55 29.10 24.37
C GLY A 377 -26.66 28.57 22.94
N ASN A 378 -27.62 29.03 22.14
CA ASN A 378 -27.71 28.71 20.72
C ASN A 378 -26.91 29.70 19.89
N TYR A 379 -26.31 29.25 18.79
CA TYR A 379 -25.61 30.16 17.90
C TYR A 379 -26.62 31.12 17.24
N ASP A 380 -26.44 32.42 17.44
CA ASP A 380 -27.35 33.48 16.97
C ASP A 380 -26.89 34.14 15.66
N GLY A 381 -25.79 33.65 15.07
CA GLY A 381 -25.22 34.23 13.86
C GLY A 381 -24.42 35.50 14.08
N HIS A 382 -24.19 35.94 15.33
CA HIS A 382 -23.54 37.21 15.60
C HIS A 382 -22.02 37.11 15.49
N LEU A 383 -21.47 37.71 14.44
CA LEU A 383 -20.03 37.88 14.25
C LEU A 383 -19.55 39.15 14.95
N SER A 384 -18.51 39.06 15.77
CA SER A 384 -17.97 40.21 16.51
C SER A 384 -16.49 40.08 16.84
N ASN A 385 -15.81 41.23 16.91
CA ASN A 385 -14.41 41.34 17.32
C ASN A 385 -14.35 42.05 18.69
N ALA A 386 -13.83 41.39 19.71
CA ALA A 386 -13.56 42.02 21.01
C ALA A 386 -12.40 43.01 20.91
N PHE A 387 -11.41 42.65 20.10
CA PHE A 387 -10.16 43.36 19.92
C PHE A 387 -9.70 43.21 18.48
N GLU A 388 -9.33 44.32 17.84
CA GLU A 388 -8.82 44.34 16.47
C GLU A 388 -7.69 45.36 16.36
N VAL A 389 -6.61 44.96 15.70
CA VAL A 389 -5.42 45.79 15.46
C VAL A 389 -5.05 45.69 13.99
N LEU A 390 -4.93 46.83 13.32
CA LEU A 390 -4.42 46.95 11.95
C LEU A 390 -2.90 47.13 11.94
N PHE A 391 -2.24 46.84 10.82
CA PHE A 391 -0.79 47.03 10.69
C PHE A 391 -0.34 48.50 10.79
N ASP A 392 -1.23 49.47 10.55
CA ASP A 392 -0.96 50.89 10.78
C ASP A 392 -0.97 51.30 12.27
N GLY A 393 -1.34 50.38 13.17
CA GLY A 393 -1.43 50.59 14.62
C GLY A 393 -2.82 51.04 15.10
N THR A 394 -3.77 51.25 14.19
CA THR A 394 -5.18 51.52 14.55
C THR A 394 -5.73 50.33 15.33
N THR A 395 -6.32 50.61 16.50
CA THR A 395 -6.85 49.60 17.42
C THR A 395 -8.31 49.88 17.74
N THR A 396 -9.15 48.84 17.65
CA THR A 396 -10.56 48.88 18.01
C THR A 396 -10.82 47.93 19.18
N ILE A 397 -11.53 48.40 20.20
CA ILE A 397 -12.00 47.61 21.35
C ILE A 397 -13.52 47.75 21.39
N ALA A 398 -14.25 46.63 21.38
CA ALA A 398 -15.71 46.66 21.40
C ALA A 398 -16.29 47.03 22.79
N GLY A 399 -15.57 46.69 23.86
CA GLY A 399 -15.92 47.03 25.25
C GLY A 399 -15.15 48.23 25.81
N ASP A 400 -15.27 48.43 27.12
CA ASP A 400 -14.56 49.51 27.81
C ASP A 400 -13.08 49.16 28.04
N LEU A 401 -12.19 50.12 27.79
CA LEU A 401 -10.80 50.05 28.24
C LEU A 401 -10.72 50.46 29.72
N ASN A 402 -10.64 49.48 30.62
CA ASN A 402 -10.53 49.74 32.05
C ASN A 402 -9.09 50.13 32.45
N LEU A 403 -8.82 51.43 32.55
CA LEU A 403 -7.56 51.96 33.06
C LEU A 403 -7.63 52.12 34.59
N ASN A 404 -6.75 51.42 35.30
CA ASN A 404 -6.71 51.51 36.77
C ASN A 404 -6.21 52.89 37.21
N SER A 405 -7.13 53.67 37.79
CA SER A 405 -6.91 55.03 38.26
C SER A 405 -6.86 55.13 39.79
N ASP A 406 -6.55 54.03 40.47
CA ASP A 406 -6.51 53.96 41.93
C ASP A 406 -5.47 54.94 42.50
N ALA A 407 -5.89 55.79 43.44
CA ALA A 407 -5.03 56.77 44.08
C ALA A 407 -3.82 56.14 44.78
N ARG A 408 -3.95 54.89 45.25
CA ARG A 408 -2.85 54.13 45.89
C ARG A 408 -1.72 53.80 44.92
N LEU A 409 -2.00 53.78 43.62
CA LEU A 409 -1.02 53.53 42.55
C LEU A 409 -0.41 54.82 42.00
N LYS A 410 -0.77 55.99 42.55
CA LYS A 410 -0.34 57.31 42.07
C LYS A 410 0.44 58.07 43.14
N ALA A 411 1.44 58.83 42.72
CA ALA A 411 2.23 59.71 43.57
C ALA A 411 2.17 61.16 43.05
N ASN A 412 2.48 62.14 43.90
CA ASN A 412 2.52 63.57 43.55
C ASN A 412 1.20 64.11 42.97
N ILE A 413 0.06 63.73 43.55
CA ILE A 413 -1.26 64.24 43.16
C ILE A 413 -1.40 65.69 43.68
N ILE A 414 -1.10 66.68 42.82
CA ILE A 414 -1.16 68.11 43.13
C ILE A 414 -2.39 68.73 42.44
N SER A 415 -3.08 69.64 43.12
CA SER A 415 -4.23 70.36 42.53
C SER A 415 -3.78 71.31 41.42
N LEU A 416 -4.51 71.31 40.31
CA LEU A 416 -4.17 72.08 39.10
C LEU A 416 -4.38 73.61 39.22
N GLY A 417 -4.95 74.12 40.31
CA GLY A 417 -5.02 75.57 40.59
C GLY A 417 -5.61 76.43 39.44
N SER A 418 -4.86 77.46 39.00
CA SER A 418 -5.25 78.40 37.94
C SER A 418 -5.41 77.79 36.54
N THR A 419 -4.98 76.54 36.34
CA THR A 419 -5.07 75.81 35.06
C THR A 419 -6.51 75.50 34.67
N LEU A 420 -7.46 75.48 35.63
CA LEU A 420 -8.89 75.34 35.33
C LEU A 420 -9.41 76.45 34.39
N ALA A 421 -8.90 77.68 34.54
CA ALA A 421 -9.27 78.80 33.67
C ALA A 421 -8.80 78.60 32.22
N LYS A 422 -7.67 77.90 32.00
CA LYS A 422 -7.22 77.48 30.68
C LYS A 422 -8.10 76.34 30.15
N LEU A 423 -8.42 75.33 30.96
CA LEU A 423 -9.25 74.18 30.55
C LEU A 423 -10.63 74.62 30.03
N LEU A 424 -11.24 75.65 30.64
CA LEU A 424 -12.52 76.21 30.21
C LEU A 424 -12.48 76.92 28.84
N GLN A 425 -11.29 77.21 28.30
CA GLN A 425 -11.12 77.76 26.96
C GLN A 425 -11.12 76.68 25.87
N ILE A 426 -11.11 75.40 26.25
CA ILE A 426 -11.24 74.28 25.30
C ILE A 426 -12.65 74.30 24.71
N ASP A 427 -12.74 74.52 23.40
CA ASP A 427 -14.00 74.51 22.68
C ASP A 427 -14.33 73.10 22.17
N GLY A 428 -15.38 72.51 22.72
CA GLY A 428 -15.92 71.24 22.26
C GLY A 428 -16.52 71.38 20.87
N LYS A 429 -16.04 70.59 19.91
CA LYS A 429 -16.50 70.60 18.53
C LYS A 429 -17.40 69.41 18.25
N THR A 430 -18.36 69.63 17.36
CA THR A 430 -18.95 68.53 16.59
C THR A 430 -18.33 68.52 15.19
N TYR A 431 -17.95 67.35 14.69
CA TYR A 431 -17.30 67.22 13.39
C TYR A 431 -17.63 65.90 12.73
N THR A 432 -17.44 65.83 11.42
CA THR A 432 -17.48 64.59 10.63
C THR A 432 -16.08 64.33 10.07
N MET A 433 -15.70 63.05 9.97
CA MET A 433 -14.42 62.70 9.36
C MET A 433 -14.54 62.84 7.84
N LYS A 434 -13.54 63.47 7.21
CA LYS A 434 -13.55 63.68 5.74
C LYS A 434 -13.63 62.37 4.93
N LYS A 435 -13.18 61.25 5.51
CA LYS A 435 -13.17 59.91 4.89
C LYS A 435 -14.25 58.96 5.44
N ASP A 436 -15.17 59.43 6.29
CA ASP A 436 -16.28 58.61 6.77
C ASP A 436 -17.47 58.73 5.81
N GLU A 437 -17.75 57.67 5.05
CA GLU A 437 -18.82 57.62 4.05
C GLU A 437 -20.21 57.81 4.66
N ASN A 438 -20.38 57.44 5.93
CA ASN A 438 -21.64 57.58 6.66
C ASN A 438 -21.80 58.96 7.31
N LYS A 439 -20.78 59.83 7.22
CA LYS A 439 -20.74 61.19 7.80
C LYS A 439 -21.28 61.26 9.23
N LYS A 440 -20.95 60.29 10.09
CA LYS A 440 -21.45 60.27 11.47
C LYS A 440 -20.88 61.48 12.23
N GLN A 441 -21.77 62.23 12.88
CA GLN A 441 -21.38 63.38 13.68
C GLN A 441 -20.72 62.90 14.97
N LYS A 442 -19.46 63.29 15.18
CA LYS A 442 -18.66 63.00 16.38
C LYS A 442 -18.56 64.24 17.25
N ILE A 443 -18.40 64.06 18.54
CA ILE A 443 -18.12 65.11 19.51
C ILE A 443 -16.66 64.93 19.98
N GLY A 444 -15.90 66.01 20.02
CA GLY A 444 -14.53 65.96 20.52
C GLY A 444 -13.88 67.34 20.53
N VAL A 445 -12.55 67.37 20.50
CA VAL A 445 -11.74 68.59 20.47
C VAL A 445 -10.71 68.48 19.36
N LEU A 446 -10.26 69.62 18.80
CA LEU A 446 -9.18 69.63 17.83
C LEU A 446 -7.85 69.80 18.56
N ALA A 447 -6.89 68.93 18.30
CA ALA A 447 -5.58 68.98 18.96
C ALA A 447 -4.90 70.34 18.78
N GLN A 448 -5.03 70.97 17.60
CA GLN A 448 -4.48 72.29 17.31
C GLN A 448 -5.14 73.42 18.12
N ASP A 449 -6.39 73.24 18.54
CA ASP A 449 -7.07 74.21 19.42
C ASP A 449 -6.68 73.97 20.88
N ILE A 450 -6.44 72.71 21.27
CA ILE A 450 -5.85 72.38 22.58
C ILE A 450 -4.45 72.98 22.71
N GLU A 451 -3.59 72.85 21.69
CA GLU A 451 -2.22 73.39 21.66
C GLU A 451 -2.18 74.91 21.83
N LYS A 452 -3.17 75.65 21.31
CA LYS A 452 -3.25 77.11 21.53
C LYS A 452 -3.52 77.49 22.99
N VAL A 453 -4.27 76.65 23.69
CA VAL A 453 -4.64 76.84 25.10
C VAL A 453 -3.54 76.30 26.03
N PHE A 454 -2.90 75.21 25.62
CA PHE A 454 -1.80 74.51 26.29
C PHE A 454 -0.65 74.31 25.29
N PRO A 455 0.19 75.34 25.04
CA PRO A 455 1.30 75.27 24.07
C PRO A 455 2.56 74.59 24.61
N GLU A 456 2.53 74.28 25.90
CA GLU A 456 3.55 73.56 26.68
C GLU A 456 3.29 72.06 26.63
#